data_AF-A0A6I1HUM1-F1
#
_entry.id   AF-A0A6I1HUM1-F1
#
_cell.length_a   1.000
_cell.length_b   1.000
_cell.length_c   1.000
_cell.angle_alpha   90.00
_cell.angle_beta   90.00
_cell.angle_gamma   90.00
#
_symmetry.space_group_name_H-M   'P 1'
#
loop_
_entity.id
_entity.type
_entity.pdbx_description
1 polymer ?
#
loop_
_entity_poly.entity_id
_entity_poly.type
_entity_poly.pdbx_seq_one_letter_code
_entity_poly.pdbx_strand_id
1 'polypeptide(L)'
;MNDEQGTPDDSACMDAAPMAGQDLVAQSPRPAIAEVAPMRALSADASNQGGIAAPAARGWQASDKSLIYAFGKIGYDFGTQARMDSFFQLMGPDHSPFNTEQLLDFLAKREAETRMLIWTLNVDLTPVYALEPGEPFSRDTYALLIGALEGQVRGEGDAGYIARVAIPGYLTGKKVRLYSGQVVPVVSVPARAIYYCDVNQIIEGAVKAVAANQAAQQVDKLRIGLRECLNRIYCSVCNLGMWSSDRATNFVAINAAQIVTALTQDLLAGSSGGIRQLAQIAVEKSSFCRVDSDCWDVKLAFFDPENHRRPMRIVCYTIDVSNVMPVTIGEPKSWEANIF
;
A
#
# COMPACT_ATOMS: atom_id res chain seq x y z
N MET A 1 -37.57 -40.80 -42.24
CA MET A 1 -38.86 -41.50 -42.28
C MET A 1 -39.75 -40.79 -41.27
N ASN A 2 -40.08 -39.52 -41.56
CA ASN A 2 -41.13 -39.03 -42.48
C ASN A 2 -42.44 -38.97 -41.69
N ASP A 3 -42.89 -37.78 -41.28
CA ASP A 3 -43.71 -36.81 -42.05
C ASP A 3 -45.17 -36.96 -41.52
N GLU A 4 -46.03 -35.96 -41.33
CA GLU A 4 -46.07 -34.56 -41.74
C GLU A 4 -47.22 -33.85 -40.97
N GLN A 5 -46.99 -32.55 -40.70
CA GLN A 5 -47.88 -31.38 -40.87
C GLN A 5 -49.28 -31.24 -40.22
N GLY A 6 -49.52 -30.01 -39.73
CA GLY A 6 -50.84 -29.39 -39.65
C GLY A 6 -50.90 -28.08 -38.85
N THR A 7 -50.52 -26.94 -39.45
CA THR A 7 -50.95 -25.57 -39.06
C THR A 7 -52.04 -25.07 -40.03
N PRO A 8 -52.94 -24.17 -39.60
CA PRO A 8 -52.87 -22.75 -39.99
C PRO A 8 -53.24 -21.79 -38.81
N ASP A 9 -52.56 -20.66 -38.60
CA ASP A 9 -52.64 -19.32 -39.26
C ASP A 9 -53.94 -18.55 -38.95
N ASP A 10 -53.87 -17.46 -38.17
CA ASP A 10 -54.12 -16.09 -38.65
C ASP A 10 -54.18 -15.00 -37.54
N SER A 11 -53.42 -13.94 -37.79
CA SER A 11 -53.77 -12.50 -37.70
C SER A 11 -54.29 -11.86 -36.38
N ALA A 12 -53.47 -10.96 -35.81
CA ALA A 12 -53.89 -9.58 -35.52
C ALA A 12 -52.67 -8.67 -35.30
N CYS A 13 -52.39 -7.87 -36.33
CA CYS A 13 -51.54 -6.69 -36.30
C CYS A 13 -52.45 -5.48 -36.01
N MET A 14 -52.12 -4.60 -35.06
CA MET A 14 -52.63 -3.22 -35.06
C MET A 14 -51.56 -2.23 -34.61
N ASP A 15 -51.33 -1.30 -35.53
CA ASP A 15 -50.50 -0.12 -35.54
C ASP A 15 -50.67 0.84 -34.35
N ALA A 16 -49.58 1.51 -33.99
CA ALA A 16 -49.64 2.91 -33.59
C ALA A 16 -48.31 3.62 -33.88
N ALA A 17 -48.33 4.57 -34.81
CA ALA A 17 -47.33 5.60 -35.02
C ALA A 17 -48.02 6.99 -34.89
N PRO A 18 -47.30 8.12 -35.05
CA PRO A 18 -46.67 8.89 -33.99
C PRO A 18 -47.36 10.25 -33.76
N MET A 19 -47.10 10.92 -32.63
CA MET A 19 -47.48 12.33 -32.44
C MET A 19 -46.33 13.13 -31.84
N ALA A 20 -45.99 14.22 -32.53
CA ALA A 20 -44.96 15.19 -32.23
C ALA A 20 -45.49 16.37 -31.40
N GLY A 21 -44.56 17.08 -30.74
CA GLY A 21 -44.75 18.38 -30.09
C GLY A 21 -44.75 18.28 -28.56
N GLN A 22 -44.05 19.11 -27.77
CA GLN A 22 -43.34 20.37 -28.00
C GLN A 22 -42.25 20.55 -26.93
N ASP A 23 -41.20 21.28 -27.32
CA ASP A 23 -40.13 21.81 -26.47
C ASP A 23 -40.65 22.71 -25.35
N LEU A 24 -40.21 22.48 -24.10
CA LEU A 24 -40.10 23.52 -23.07
C LEU A 24 -38.88 23.25 -22.19
N VAL A 25 -37.76 23.88 -22.58
CA VAL A 25 -36.55 24.03 -21.77
C VAL A 25 -36.80 25.14 -20.74
N ALA A 26 -36.91 24.80 -19.46
CA ALA A 26 -36.86 25.75 -18.36
C ALA A 26 -35.53 25.57 -17.60
N GLN A 27 -34.58 26.46 -17.84
CA GLN A 27 -33.29 26.53 -17.16
C GLN A 27 -33.46 27.26 -15.82
N SER A 28 -33.16 26.57 -14.72
CA SER A 28 -33.03 27.17 -13.39
C SER A 28 -31.69 27.90 -13.26
N PRO A 29 -31.64 29.12 -12.68
CA PRO A 29 -30.39 29.87 -12.55
C PRO A 29 -29.50 29.32 -11.43
N ARG A 30 -28.22 29.05 -11.77
CA ARG A 30 -27.13 28.77 -10.81
C ARG A 30 -26.68 30.06 -10.11
N PRO A 31 -26.36 30.03 -8.81
CA PRO A 31 -25.80 31.17 -8.09
C PRO A 31 -24.34 31.43 -8.48
N ALA A 32 -23.99 32.71 -8.61
CA ALA A 32 -22.66 33.20 -8.94
C ALA A 32 -21.67 33.01 -7.77
N ILE A 33 -20.50 32.45 -8.06
CA ILE A 33 -19.37 32.32 -7.13
C ILE A 33 -18.54 33.60 -7.22
N ALA A 34 -18.30 34.24 -6.08
CA ALA A 34 -17.52 35.46 -5.94
C ALA A 34 -16.02 35.21 -6.16
N GLU A 35 -15.39 36.11 -6.92
CA GLU A 35 -13.97 36.14 -7.25
C GLU A 35 -13.18 36.77 -6.08
N VAL A 36 -12.22 36.03 -5.50
CA VAL A 36 -11.35 36.50 -4.41
C VAL A 36 -10.02 36.97 -5.00
N ALA A 37 -9.73 38.26 -4.88
CA ALA A 37 -8.46 38.87 -5.26
C ALA A 37 -7.31 38.50 -4.29
N PRO A 38 -6.04 38.49 -4.74
CA PRO A 38 -4.93 37.90 -4.00
C PRO A 38 -4.38 38.82 -2.91
N MET A 39 -4.09 38.26 -1.73
CA MET A 39 -3.41 38.96 -0.65
C MET A 39 -1.88 38.77 -0.76
N ARG A 40 -1.19 39.92 -0.73
CA ARG A 40 0.25 40.15 -0.92
C ARG A 40 1.14 39.29 -0.01
N ALA A 41 2.23 38.77 -0.58
CA ALA A 41 3.32 38.11 0.12
C ALA A 41 4.09 39.07 1.03
N LEU A 42 4.33 38.66 2.28
CA LEU A 42 5.28 39.28 3.19
C LEU A 42 6.68 38.73 2.91
N SER A 43 7.59 39.62 2.52
CA SER A 43 9.03 39.37 2.42
C SER A 43 9.62 39.30 3.83
N ALA A 44 10.35 38.23 4.13
CA ALA A 44 11.21 38.14 5.31
C ALA A 44 12.64 37.84 4.85
N ASP A 45 13.45 38.89 4.78
CA ASP A 45 14.90 38.80 4.90
C ASP A 45 15.25 38.57 6.36
N ALA A 46 16.04 37.53 6.67
CA ALA A 46 16.75 37.42 7.94
C ALA A 46 17.99 36.52 7.82
N SER A 47 19.13 37.18 7.57
CA SER A 47 20.42 37.00 8.25
C SER A 47 20.85 35.60 8.73
N ASN A 48 21.79 35.04 7.96
CA ASN A 48 23.00 34.31 8.32
C ASN A 48 23.39 34.27 9.84
N GLN A 49 23.35 33.09 10.46
CA GLN A 49 24.21 32.74 11.60
C GLN A 49 24.75 31.31 11.44
N GLY A 50 26.08 31.20 11.56
CA GLY A 50 26.87 30.02 11.25
C GLY A 50 26.64 28.85 12.21
N GLY A 51 26.16 27.75 11.64
CA GLY A 51 26.38 26.39 12.13
C GLY A 51 27.22 25.63 11.11
N ILE A 52 28.07 24.70 11.57
CA ILE A 52 28.80 23.78 10.69
C ILE A 52 27.76 22.89 10.00
N ALA A 53 27.36 23.27 8.78
CA ALA A 53 26.50 22.45 7.94
C ALA A 53 27.30 21.24 7.44
N ALA A 54 26.69 20.05 7.51
CA ALA A 54 27.19 18.87 6.82
C ALA A 54 27.50 19.23 5.35
N PRO A 55 28.57 18.66 4.74
CA PRO A 55 28.94 19.02 3.38
C PRO A 55 27.74 18.77 2.48
N ALA A 56 27.23 19.86 1.88
CA ALA A 56 26.11 19.82 0.98
C ALA A 56 26.46 18.89 -0.19
N ALA A 57 25.96 17.66 -0.14
CA ALA A 57 25.76 16.87 -1.34
C ALA A 57 24.98 17.78 -2.30
N ARG A 58 25.49 17.92 -3.54
CA ARG A 58 24.93 18.83 -4.56
C ARG A 58 23.40 18.77 -4.51
N GLY A 59 22.84 19.92 -4.14
CA GLY A 59 21.50 20.15 -3.62
C GLY A 59 20.42 19.22 -4.15
N TRP A 60 20.06 18.23 -3.33
CA TRP A 60 18.66 17.87 -3.22
C TRP A 60 17.97 19.00 -2.45
N GLN A 61 17.56 20.04 -3.17
CA GLN A 61 16.74 21.09 -2.59
C GLN A 61 15.39 20.47 -2.22
N ALA A 62 15.10 20.43 -0.91
CA ALA A 62 13.80 20.08 -0.37
C ALA A 62 12.79 21.20 -0.68
N SER A 63 12.41 21.33 -1.94
CA SER A 63 11.23 22.11 -2.34
C SER A 63 10.00 21.26 -2.06
N ASP A 64 9.20 21.58 -1.03
CA ASP A 64 7.82 21.10 -0.79
C ASP A 64 7.47 19.71 -1.37
N LYS A 65 8.29 18.69 -1.10
CA LYS A 65 8.05 17.34 -1.66
C LYS A 65 6.96 16.68 -0.83
N SER A 66 5.78 16.52 -1.43
CA SER A 66 4.70 15.69 -0.88
C SER A 66 5.23 14.28 -0.61
N LEU A 67 5.40 13.96 0.68
CA LEU A 67 5.83 12.65 1.15
C LEU A 67 4.80 11.60 0.78
N ILE A 68 5.29 10.43 0.36
CA ILE A 68 4.48 9.23 0.13
C ILE A 68 4.95 8.14 1.09
N TYR A 69 3.99 7.41 1.65
CA TYR A 69 4.21 6.10 2.25
C TYR A 69 3.10 5.17 1.80
N ALA A 70 3.34 4.42 0.73
CA ALA A 70 2.34 3.57 0.09
C ALA A 70 2.66 2.08 0.29
N PHE A 71 1.63 1.25 0.29
CA PHE A 71 1.76 -0.20 0.48
C PHE A 71 1.12 -0.94 -0.68
N GLY A 72 1.76 -1.98 -1.21
CA GLY A 72 1.25 -2.67 -2.40
C GLY A 72 2.15 -3.79 -2.90
N LYS A 73 2.01 -4.13 -4.18
CA LYS A 73 2.87 -5.09 -4.89
C LYS A 73 3.70 -4.39 -5.95
N ILE A 74 4.94 -4.80 -6.12
CA ILE A 74 5.79 -4.36 -7.22
C ILE A 74 5.30 -4.99 -8.53
N GLY A 75 5.24 -4.19 -9.58
CA GLY A 75 5.06 -4.62 -10.95
C GLY A 75 6.03 -3.91 -11.87
N TYR A 76 5.88 -4.18 -13.16
CA TYR A 76 6.62 -3.53 -14.23
C TYR A 76 5.69 -3.26 -15.41
N ASP A 77 6.05 -2.27 -16.22
CA ASP A 77 5.35 -1.91 -17.44
C ASP A 77 6.36 -1.47 -18.51
N PHE A 78 6.07 -1.76 -19.78
CA PHE A 78 6.96 -1.43 -20.90
C PHE A 78 6.76 0.00 -21.43
N GLY A 79 5.63 0.63 -21.12
CA GLY A 79 5.21 1.97 -21.56
C GLY A 79 4.86 2.07 -23.04
N THR A 80 5.61 1.39 -23.92
CA THR A 80 5.48 1.49 -25.37
C THR A 80 5.68 0.14 -26.05
N GLN A 81 5.05 -0.05 -27.21
CA GLN A 81 5.25 -1.23 -28.06
C GLN A 81 6.73 -1.44 -28.41
N ALA A 82 7.43 -0.39 -28.82
CA ALA A 82 8.85 -0.48 -29.21
C ALA A 82 9.76 -1.00 -28.08
N ARG A 83 9.50 -0.58 -26.83
CA ARG A 83 10.25 -1.09 -25.68
C ARG A 83 9.93 -2.56 -25.43
N MET A 84 8.66 -2.95 -25.51
CA MET A 84 8.24 -4.35 -25.37
C MET A 84 8.87 -5.25 -26.44
N ASP A 85 8.87 -4.82 -27.70
CA ASP A 85 9.51 -5.54 -28.82
C ASP A 85 11.01 -5.72 -28.60
N SER A 86 11.67 -4.73 -27.99
CA SER A 86 13.09 -4.82 -27.62
C SER A 86 13.34 -5.96 -26.61
N PHE A 87 12.44 -6.13 -25.61
CA PHE A 87 12.54 -7.25 -24.67
C PHE A 87 12.35 -8.61 -25.38
N PHE A 88 11.36 -8.73 -26.28
CA PHE A 88 11.19 -9.95 -27.07
C PHE A 88 12.44 -10.29 -27.89
N GLN A 89 13.06 -9.30 -28.55
CA GLN A 89 14.27 -9.52 -29.33
C GLN A 89 15.47 -9.94 -28.46
N LEU A 90 15.62 -9.36 -27.27
CA LEU A 90 16.74 -9.64 -26.38
C LEU A 90 16.60 -10.95 -25.61
N MET A 91 15.36 -11.35 -25.27
CA MET A 91 15.08 -12.61 -24.55
C MET A 91 15.05 -13.82 -25.49
N GLY A 92 14.83 -13.61 -26.78
CA GLY A 92 14.76 -14.68 -27.78
C GLY A 92 13.34 -15.29 -27.90
N PRO A 93 13.12 -16.12 -28.93
CA PRO A 93 11.78 -16.56 -29.34
C PRO A 93 11.08 -17.49 -28.34
N ASP A 94 11.84 -18.20 -27.49
CA ASP A 94 11.31 -19.18 -26.54
C ASP A 94 10.98 -18.57 -25.16
N HIS A 95 11.23 -17.26 -24.98
CA HIS A 95 11.00 -16.56 -23.73
C HIS A 95 9.98 -15.43 -23.91
N SER A 96 9.19 -15.19 -22.87
CA SER A 96 8.17 -14.15 -22.84
C SER A 96 8.49 -13.15 -21.72
N PRO A 97 8.58 -11.84 -22.03
CA PRO A 97 8.78 -10.81 -21.02
C PRO A 97 7.53 -10.60 -20.14
N PHE A 98 6.40 -11.23 -20.45
CA PHE A 98 5.20 -11.28 -19.60
C PHE A 98 5.24 -12.41 -18.56
N ASN A 99 6.09 -13.41 -18.77
CA ASN A 99 6.39 -14.38 -17.73
C ASN A 99 7.41 -13.76 -16.79
N THR A 100 6.96 -13.41 -15.58
CA THR A 100 7.80 -12.71 -14.60
C THR A 100 9.04 -13.51 -14.21
N GLU A 101 8.98 -14.84 -14.10
CA GLU A 101 10.16 -15.66 -13.78
C GLU A 101 11.20 -15.57 -14.89
N GLN A 102 10.77 -15.73 -16.15
CA GLN A 102 11.67 -15.61 -17.31
C GLN A 102 12.26 -14.20 -17.45
N LEU A 103 11.47 -13.16 -17.16
CA LEU A 103 11.95 -11.78 -17.15
C LEU A 103 12.97 -11.57 -16.03
N LEU A 104 12.74 -12.08 -14.83
CA LEU A 104 13.68 -11.97 -13.70
C LEU A 104 15.01 -12.66 -14.01
N ASP A 105 14.97 -13.86 -14.57
CA ASP A 105 16.16 -14.59 -15.03
C ASP A 105 16.93 -13.79 -16.09
N PHE A 106 16.22 -13.13 -17.02
CA PHE A 106 16.82 -12.28 -18.03
C PHE A 106 17.46 -11.02 -17.42
N LEU A 107 16.80 -10.38 -16.45
CA LEU A 107 17.27 -9.17 -15.78
C LEU A 107 18.47 -9.45 -14.85
N ALA A 108 18.71 -10.70 -14.48
CA ALA A 108 19.84 -11.09 -13.64
C ALA A 108 21.16 -10.57 -14.24
N LYS A 109 21.79 -9.62 -13.54
CA LYS A 109 23.05 -8.95 -13.92
C LYS A 109 22.95 -7.99 -15.12
N ARG A 110 21.74 -7.56 -15.52
CA ARG A 110 21.47 -6.67 -16.65
C ARG A 110 20.88 -5.32 -16.23
N GLU A 111 21.74 -4.46 -15.68
CA GLU A 111 21.31 -3.17 -15.10
C GLU A 111 20.68 -2.21 -16.12
N ALA A 112 21.12 -2.21 -17.37
CA ALA A 112 20.58 -1.33 -18.40
C ALA A 112 19.12 -1.66 -18.69
N GLU A 113 18.81 -2.94 -18.85
CA GLU A 113 17.48 -3.47 -19.12
C GLU A 113 16.55 -3.28 -17.91
N THR A 114 17.06 -3.43 -16.68
CA THR A 114 16.33 -3.11 -15.45
C THR A 114 15.85 -1.65 -15.44
N ARG A 115 16.68 -0.72 -15.93
CA ARG A 115 16.34 0.72 -16.02
C ARG A 115 15.33 1.04 -17.12
N MET A 116 15.18 0.17 -18.12
CA MET A 116 14.23 0.38 -19.21
C MET A 116 12.79 0.15 -18.75
N LEU A 117 12.55 -0.71 -17.75
CA LEU A 117 11.20 -0.96 -17.23
C LEU A 117 10.66 0.25 -16.46
N ILE A 118 9.36 0.50 -16.61
CA ILE A 118 8.63 1.35 -15.69
C ILE A 118 8.26 0.46 -14.50
N TRP A 119 8.95 0.63 -13.38
CA TRP A 119 8.60 -0.05 -12.15
C TRP A 119 7.33 0.55 -11.58
N THR A 120 6.35 -0.28 -11.21
CA THR A 120 5.07 0.19 -10.69
C THR A 120 4.84 -0.30 -9.27
N LEU A 121 4.17 0.52 -8.47
CA LEU A 121 3.52 0.07 -7.25
C LEU A 121 2.03 -0.11 -7.56
N ASN A 122 1.54 -1.31 -7.29
CA ASN A 122 0.17 -1.72 -7.55
C ASN A 122 -0.58 -1.90 -6.23
N VAL A 123 -1.73 -1.25 -6.08
CA VAL A 123 -2.68 -1.47 -4.98
C VAL A 123 -3.87 -2.21 -5.56
N ASP A 124 -4.14 -3.42 -5.05
CA ASP A 124 -5.21 -4.31 -5.54
C ASP A 124 -5.27 -4.42 -7.07
N LEU A 125 -4.12 -4.78 -7.67
CA LEU A 125 -3.89 -4.94 -9.11
C LEU A 125 -3.94 -3.65 -9.94
N THR A 126 -4.16 -2.49 -9.31
CA THR A 126 -4.19 -1.20 -9.99
C THR A 126 -2.85 -0.48 -9.82
N PRO A 127 -2.13 -0.16 -10.91
CA PRO A 127 -0.95 0.69 -10.83
C PRO A 127 -1.33 2.08 -10.32
N VAL A 128 -0.76 2.48 -9.18
CA VAL A 128 -1.02 3.79 -8.55
C VAL A 128 0.17 4.73 -8.65
N TYR A 129 1.39 4.19 -8.69
CA TYR A 129 2.63 4.95 -8.82
C TYR A 129 3.59 4.26 -9.77
N ALA A 130 4.35 5.07 -10.51
CA ALA A 130 5.61 4.64 -11.09
C ALA A 130 6.76 4.96 -10.13
N LEU A 131 7.73 4.07 -10.04
CA LEU A 131 8.84 4.16 -9.11
C LEU A 131 10.12 4.48 -9.86
N GLU A 132 10.74 5.60 -9.52
CA GLU A 132 12.11 5.90 -9.94
C GLU A 132 13.04 5.84 -8.73
N PRO A 133 14.26 5.30 -8.88
CA PRO A 133 15.21 5.29 -7.78
C PRO A 133 15.66 6.72 -7.45
N GLY A 134 15.81 7.00 -6.16
CA GLY A 134 16.48 8.19 -5.67
C GLY A 134 17.99 8.09 -5.86
N GLU A 135 18.59 9.12 -6.44
CA GLU A 135 20.04 9.26 -6.53
C GLU A 135 20.66 9.61 -5.15
N PRO A 136 21.92 9.22 -4.88
CA PRO A 136 22.91 8.60 -5.77
C PRO A 136 22.90 7.05 -5.80
N PHE A 137 21.99 6.40 -5.06
CA PHE A 137 22.03 4.94 -4.80
C PHE A 137 21.06 4.15 -5.69
N SER A 138 20.96 4.50 -6.97
CA SER A 138 19.90 3.97 -7.83
C SER A 138 19.98 2.46 -8.08
N ARG A 139 21.19 1.91 -8.15
CA ARG A 139 21.44 0.47 -8.25
C ARG A 139 20.82 -0.31 -7.08
N ASP A 140 20.94 0.19 -5.85
CA ASP A 140 20.45 -0.48 -4.66
C ASP A 140 18.91 -0.53 -4.65
N THR A 141 18.25 0.58 -5.02
CA THR A 141 16.79 0.61 -5.15
C THR A 141 16.32 -0.38 -6.22
N TYR A 142 16.97 -0.45 -7.38
CA TYR A 142 16.61 -1.44 -8.40
C TYR A 142 16.78 -2.87 -7.92
N ALA A 143 17.87 -3.17 -7.20
CA ALA A 143 18.07 -4.49 -6.61
C ALA A 143 16.95 -4.85 -5.62
N LEU A 144 16.46 -3.87 -4.85
CA LEU A 144 15.32 -4.07 -3.95
C LEU A 144 14.00 -4.29 -4.71
N LEU A 145 13.78 -3.58 -5.82
CA LEU A 145 12.59 -3.78 -6.65
C LEU A 145 12.59 -5.16 -7.32
N ILE A 146 13.75 -5.61 -7.80
CA ILE A 146 13.93 -6.98 -8.32
C ILE A 146 13.67 -8.00 -7.22
N GLY A 147 14.30 -7.86 -6.04
CA GLY A 147 14.11 -8.79 -4.92
C GLY A 147 12.66 -8.86 -4.44
N ALA A 148 11.94 -7.73 -4.44
CA ALA A 148 10.51 -7.70 -4.18
C ALA A 148 9.71 -8.50 -5.22
N LEU A 149 10.00 -8.31 -6.50
CA LEU A 149 9.32 -9.01 -7.59
C LEU A 149 9.63 -10.52 -7.58
N GLU A 150 10.88 -10.91 -7.31
CA GLU A 150 11.30 -12.30 -7.09
C GLU A 150 10.58 -12.94 -5.90
N GLY A 151 10.44 -12.22 -4.79
CA GLY A 151 9.71 -12.73 -3.62
C GLY A 151 8.21 -12.91 -3.89
N GLN A 152 7.62 -12.06 -4.74
CA GLN A 152 6.19 -12.11 -5.07
C GLN A 152 5.79 -13.27 -5.99
N VAL A 153 6.71 -13.81 -6.80
CA VAL A 153 6.43 -14.97 -7.68
C VAL A 153 6.54 -16.31 -6.95
N ARG A 154 7.19 -16.33 -5.79
CA ARG A 154 7.30 -17.54 -4.96
C ARG A 154 5.93 -17.98 -4.45
N GLY A 155 5.79 -19.28 -4.17
CA GLY A 155 4.59 -19.82 -3.55
C GLY A 155 4.38 -19.27 -2.14
N GLU A 156 3.13 -19.12 -1.71
CA GLU A 156 2.79 -18.51 -0.41
C GLU A 156 3.37 -19.23 0.82
N GLY A 157 3.73 -20.52 0.68
CA GLY A 157 4.38 -21.30 1.73
C GLY A 157 5.92 -21.21 1.73
N ASP A 158 6.53 -20.54 0.77
CA ASP A 158 7.98 -20.38 0.67
C ASP A 158 8.50 -19.39 1.72
N ALA A 159 9.70 -19.65 2.25
CA ALA A 159 10.33 -18.79 3.26
C ALA A 159 10.80 -17.44 2.71
N GLY A 160 10.94 -17.31 1.39
CA GLY A 160 11.25 -16.05 0.71
C GLY A 160 10.02 -15.37 0.10
N TYR A 161 8.81 -15.82 0.40
CA TYR A 161 7.59 -15.24 -0.13
C TYR A 161 7.38 -13.80 0.37
N ILE A 162 7.29 -12.86 -0.57
CA ILE A 162 6.98 -11.47 -0.29
C ILE A 162 5.54 -11.23 -0.69
N ALA A 163 4.67 -11.05 0.30
CA ALA A 163 3.26 -10.77 0.04
C ALA A 163 3.09 -9.36 -0.56
N ARG A 164 3.84 -8.40 -0.04
CA ARG A 164 3.69 -6.96 -0.28
C ARG A 164 4.99 -6.22 0.02
N VAL A 165 5.05 -4.96 -0.39
CA VAL A 165 6.10 -4.01 -0.02
C VAL A 165 5.52 -2.69 0.49
N ALA A 166 6.26 -2.02 1.38
CA ALA A 166 6.05 -0.61 1.67
C ALA A 166 7.07 0.25 0.92
N ILE A 167 6.57 1.28 0.27
CA ILE A 167 7.32 2.25 -0.53
C ILE A 167 7.14 3.64 0.07
N PRO A 168 8.04 4.04 0.98
CA PRO A 168 8.31 5.44 1.27
C PRO A 168 8.98 6.14 0.08
N GLY A 169 8.65 7.41 -0.12
CA GLY A 169 9.28 8.19 -1.17
C GLY A 169 8.75 9.60 -1.28
N TYR A 170 9.12 10.25 -2.38
CA TYR A 170 8.75 11.64 -2.65
C TYR A 170 8.05 11.74 -4.00
N LEU A 171 6.91 12.43 -4.06
CA LEU A 171 6.35 12.81 -5.36
C LEU A 171 7.31 13.74 -6.09
N THR A 172 7.53 13.43 -7.37
CA THR A 172 8.50 14.16 -8.21
C THR A 172 7.86 15.28 -9.04
N GLY A 173 6.52 15.33 -9.07
CA GLY A 173 5.75 16.16 -10.00
C GLY A 173 5.68 15.58 -11.43
N LYS A 174 6.52 14.60 -11.77
CA LYS A 174 6.47 13.91 -13.07
C LYS A 174 5.30 12.93 -13.11
N LYS A 175 4.83 12.64 -14.32
CA LYS A 175 3.87 11.56 -14.62
C LYS A 175 4.42 10.71 -15.75
N VAL A 176 4.05 9.45 -15.77
CA VAL A 176 4.37 8.53 -16.86
C VAL A 176 3.09 7.87 -17.37
N ARG A 177 3.04 7.64 -18.68
CA ARG A 177 1.98 6.86 -19.32
C ARG A 177 2.43 5.40 -19.40
N LEU A 178 1.62 4.51 -18.85
CA LEU A 178 1.78 3.06 -18.92
C LEU A 178 1.34 2.54 -20.29
N TYR A 179 1.70 1.30 -20.61
CA TYR A 179 1.32 0.66 -21.86
C TYR A 179 -0.21 0.61 -22.06
N SER A 180 -0.96 0.45 -20.96
CA SER A 180 -2.43 0.50 -20.95
C SER A 180 -3.02 1.87 -21.35
N GLY A 181 -2.19 2.91 -21.44
CA GLY A 181 -2.61 4.29 -21.64
C GLY A 181 -2.91 5.03 -20.33
N GLN A 182 -3.00 4.35 -19.19
CA GLN A 182 -3.15 4.95 -17.87
C GLN A 182 -1.96 5.87 -17.56
N VAL A 183 -2.22 7.03 -16.93
CA VAL A 183 -1.18 7.98 -16.54
C VAL A 183 -1.08 7.99 -15.02
N VAL A 184 0.11 7.66 -14.49
CA VAL A 184 0.37 7.57 -13.05
C VAL A 184 1.48 8.54 -12.62
N PRO A 185 1.42 9.09 -11.38
CA PRO A 185 2.49 9.91 -10.83
C PRO A 185 3.77 9.11 -10.56
N VAL A 186 4.92 9.78 -10.65
CA VAL A 186 6.23 9.19 -10.39
C VAL A 186 6.71 9.53 -8.98
N VAL A 187 7.10 8.50 -8.23
CA VAL A 187 7.67 8.58 -6.88
C VAL A 187 9.16 8.28 -6.92
N SER A 188 9.96 9.17 -6.34
CA SER A 188 11.38 8.93 -6.12
C SER A 188 11.58 8.17 -4.82
N VAL A 189 12.17 6.97 -4.90
CA VAL A 189 12.30 6.01 -3.80
C VAL A 189 13.76 5.95 -3.29
N PRO A 190 14.03 6.30 -2.03
CA PRO A 190 15.38 6.20 -1.47
C PRO A 190 15.82 4.73 -1.32
N ALA A 191 17.12 4.47 -1.46
CA ALA A 191 17.66 3.10 -1.45
C ALA A 191 17.46 2.30 -0.16
N ARG A 192 17.32 2.94 1.00
CA ARG A 192 17.13 2.24 2.30
C ARG A 192 15.66 2.05 2.69
N ALA A 193 14.76 2.28 1.75
CA ALA A 193 13.41 2.67 2.10
C ALA A 193 12.37 1.58 1.79
N ILE A 194 12.66 0.63 0.89
CA ILE A 194 11.73 -0.44 0.55
C ILE A 194 11.74 -1.50 1.66
N TYR A 195 10.58 -1.72 2.29
CA TYR A 195 10.39 -2.81 3.26
C TYR A 195 9.59 -3.95 2.65
N TYR A 196 10.09 -5.17 2.79
CA TYR A 196 9.37 -6.38 2.39
C TYR A 196 8.47 -6.84 3.52
N CYS A 197 7.21 -7.12 3.21
CA CYS A 197 6.30 -7.78 4.11
C CYS A 197 6.33 -9.28 3.84
N ASP A 198 7.27 -9.96 4.49
CA ASP A 198 7.34 -11.42 4.55
C ASP A 198 6.47 -11.92 5.71
N VAL A 199 5.23 -12.27 5.37
CA VAL A 199 4.22 -12.71 6.34
C VAL A 199 4.67 -13.97 7.07
N ASN A 200 5.39 -14.87 6.39
CA ASN A 200 5.84 -16.13 6.96
C ASN A 200 6.92 -15.89 8.02
N GLN A 201 7.92 -15.05 7.73
CA GLN A 201 8.95 -14.69 8.70
C GLN A 201 8.39 -13.93 9.89
N ILE A 202 7.42 -13.03 9.67
CA ILE A 202 6.76 -12.29 10.76
C ILE A 202 6.02 -13.26 11.69
N ILE A 203 5.24 -14.18 11.14
CA ILE A 203 4.48 -15.16 11.93
C ILE A 203 5.42 -16.10 12.68
N GLU A 204 6.42 -16.68 12.02
CA GLU A 204 7.35 -17.61 12.67
C GLU A 204 8.21 -16.92 13.73
N GLY A 205 8.59 -15.65 13.52
CA GLY A 205 9.27 -14.82 14.53
C GLY A 205 8.41 -14.64 15.78
N ALA A 206 7.13 -14.32 15.60
CA ALA A 206 6.17 -14.15 16.70
C ALA A 206 5.88 -15.47 17.45
N VAL A 207 5.66 -16.55 16.70
CA VAL A 207 5.46 -17.88 17.26
C VAL A 207 6.67 -18.31 18.08
N LYS A 208 7.89 -18.15 17.55
CA LYS A 208 9.13 -18.49 18.26
C LYS A 208 9.28 -17.76 19.59
N ALA A 209 8.80 -16.52 19.68
CA ALA A 209 8.85 -15.72 20.92
C ALA A 209 7.99 -16.29 22.05
N VAL A 210 6.98 -17.11 21.74
CA VAL A 210 5.97 -17.58 22.73
C VAL A 210 5.82 -19.11 22.80
N ALA A 211 6.31 -19.84 21.79
CA ALA A 211 6.13 -21.29 21.65
C ALA A 211 6.78 -22.13 22.76
N ALA A 212 7.79 -21.61 23.48
CA ALA A 212 8.52 -22.38 24.50
C ALA A 212 7.60 -22.92 25.64
N ASN A 213 6.43 -22.31 25.84
CA ASN A 213 5.50 -22.64 26.92
C ASN A 213 4.10 -23.07 26.44
N GLN A 214 3.92 -23.41 25.16
CA GLN A 214 2.58 -23.65 24.57
C GLN A 214 2.48 -25.04 23.93
N ALA A 215 1.28 -25.64 23.96
CA ALA A 215 1.03 -26.91 23.29
C ALA A 215 1.03 -26.75 21.76
N ALA A 216 1.43 -27.79 21.00
CA ALA A 216 1.51 -27.73 19.53
C ALA A 216 0.21 -27.24 18.87
N GLN A 217 -0.95 -27.69 19.35
CA GLN A 217 -2.25 -27.27 18.83
C GLN A 217 -2.55 -25.78 19.06
N GLN A 218 -2.07 -25.20 20.17
CA GLN A 218 -2.19 -23.75 20.43
C GLN A 218 -1.27 -22.96 19.50
N VAL A 219 -0.08 -23.49 19.20
CA VAL A 219 0.85 -22.86 18.26
C VAL A 219 0.24 -22.80 16.85
N ASP A 220 -0.43 -23.86 16.39
CA ASP A 220 -1.08 -23.86 15.08
C ASP A 220 -2.28 -22.91 15.02
N LYS A 221 -3.10 -22.87 16.08
CA LYS A 221 -4.16 -21.85 16.19
C LYS A 221 -3.57 -20.44 16.17
N LEU A 222 -2.42 -20.21 16.82
CA LEU A 222 -1.74 -18.92 16.86
C LEU A 222 -1.26 -18.51 15.47
N ARG A 223 -0.64 -19.43 14.71
CA ARG A 223 -0.24 -19.17 13.32
C ARG A 223 -1.41 -18.72 12.45
N ILE A 224 -2.54 -19.43 12.54
CA ILE A 224 -3.76 -19.09 11.78
C ILE A 224 -4.28 -17.71 12.22
N GLY A 225 -4.41 -17.48 13.53
CA GLY A 225 -4.90 -16.21 14.07
C GLY A 225 -4.02 -15.01 13.70
N LEU A 226 -2.70 -15.17 13.70
CA LEU A 226 -1.75 -14.13 13.28
C LEU A 226 -1.85 -13.85 11.78
N ARG A 227 -2.00 -14.89 10.94
CA ARG A 227 -2.19 -14.72 9.50
C ARG A 227 -3.47 -13.93 9.19
N GLU A 228 -4.58 -14.30 9.83
CA GLU A 228 -5.85 -13.58 9.69
C GLU A 228 -5.77 -12.14 10.20
N CYS A 229 -5.07 -11.91 11.32
CA CYS A 229 -4.82 -10.57 11.85
C CYS A 229 -4.06 -9.71 10.85
N LEU A 230 -2.94 -10.19 10.31
CA LEU A 230 -2.13 -9.46 9.33
C LEU A 230 -2.90 -9.19 8.03
N ASN A 231 -3.65 -10.17 7.53
CA ASN A 231 -4.53 -10.01 6.37
C ASN A 231 -5.61 -8.95 6.61
N ARG A 232 -6.25 -8.96 7.79
CA ARG A 232 -7.26 -7.97 8.15
C ARG A 232 -6.67 -6.57 8.29
N ILE A 233 -5.50 -6.42 8.92
CA ILE A 233 -4.79 -5.14 8.99
C ILE A 233 -4.57 -4.62 7.58
N TYR A 234 -3.99 -5.45 6.70
CA TYR A 234 -3.76 -5.07 5.31
C TYR A 234 -5.02 -4.52 4.63
N CYS A 235 -6.11 -5.29 4.60
CA CYS A 235 -7.32 -4.90 3.90
C CYS A 235 -7.96 -3.63 4.47
N SER A 236 -7.72 -3.34 5.75
CA SER A 236 -8.33 -2.20 6.45
C SER A 236 -7.56 -0.89 6.27
N VAL A 237 -6.24 -0.97 6.05
CA VAL A 237 -5.38 0.23 6.11
C VAL A 237 -4.90 0.75 4.76
N CYS A 238 -4.99 -0.05 3.70
CA CYS A 238 -4.38 0.33 2.43
C CYS A 238 -5.05 1.55 1.79
N ASN A 239 -4.22 2.55 1.51
CA ASN A 239 -4.60 3.78 0.85
C ASN A 239 -3.40 4.30 0.02
N LEU A 240 -3.58 5.45 -0.64
CA LEU A 240 -2.56 6.03 -1.53
C LEU A 240 -1.31 6.56 -0.80
N GLY A 241 -1.37 6.78 0.52
CA GLY A 241 -0.20 7.17 1.29
C GLY A 241 0.24 8.61 1.06
N MET A 242 -0.64 9.51 0.59
CA MET A 242 -0.29 10.90 0.27
C MET A 242 -0.42 11.83 1.47
N TRP A 243 -1.54 11.73 2.18
CA TRP A 243 -1.82 12.55 3.35
C TRP A 243 -1.10 12.02 4.57
N SER A 244 -0.89 12.86 5.59
CA SER A 244 -0.24 12.40 6.82
C SER A 244 -1.02 11.29 7.52
N SER A 245 -2.35 11.37 7.56
CA SER A 245 -3.24 10.31 8.03
C SER A 245 -3.07 9.01 7.24
N ASP A 246 -2.97 9.13 5.92
CA ASP A 246 -2.80 8.02 4.98
C ASP A 246 -1.47 7.31 5.22
N ARG A 247 -0.38 8.09 5.33
CA ARG A 247 0.96 7.57 5.66
C ARG A 247 0.98 6.87 7.01
N ALA A 248 0.35 7.46 8.03
CA ALA A 248 0.27 6.86 9.35
C ALA A 248 -0.49 5.53 9.30
N THR A 249 -1.62 5.52 8.60
CA THR A 249 -2.48 4.34 8.41
C THR A 249 -1.73 3.23 7.64
N ASN A 250 -1.04 3.56 6.54
CA ASN A 250 -0.24 2.59 5.80
C ASN A 250 0.96 2.07 6.61
N PHE A 251 1.58 2.89 7.48
CA PHE A 251 2.68 2.45 8.34
C PHE A 251 2.27 1.41 9.38
N VAL A 252 0.99 1.40 9.81
CA VAL A 252 0.42 0.35 10.68
C VAL A 252 0.63 -1.05 10.09
N ALA A 253 0.52 -1.21 8.77
CA ALA A 253 0.65 -2.51 8.12
C ALA A 253 2.04 -3.15 8.29
N ILE A 254 3.10 -2.34 8.22
CA ILE A 254 4.48 -2.83 8.37
C ILE A 254 4.86 -2.99 9.84
N ASN A 255 4.47 -2.02 10.66
CA ASN A 255 4.75 -2.05 12.09
C ASN A 255 4.07 -3.25 12.79
N ALA A 256 3.05 -3.85 12.14
CA ALA A 256 2.42 -5.08 12.58
C ALA A 256 3.42 -6.17 12.99
N ALA A 257 4.61 -6.28 12.38
CA ALA A 257 5.61 -7.25 12.82
C ALA A 257 6.14 -7.01 14.25
N GLN A 258 6.53 -5.78 14.55
CA GLN A 258 7.00 -5.38 15.89
C GLN A 258 5.86 -5.46 16.91
N ILE A 259 4.68 -5.01 16.48
CA ILE A 259 3.46 -5.06 17.27
C ILE A 259 3.07 -6.49 17.57
N VAL A 260 3.07 -7.40 16.59
CA VAL A 260 2.68 -8.79 16.81
C VAL A 260 3.59 -9.44 17.85
N THR A 261 4.91 -9.24 17.79
CA THR A 261 5.82 -9.73 18.83
C THR A 261 5.52 -9.11 20.21
N ALA A 262 5.31 -7.79 20.28
CA ALA A 262 4.96 -7.11 21.52
C ALA A 262 3.58 -7.55 22.07
N LEU A 263 2.66 -7.91 21.18
CA LEU A 263 1.28 -8.27 21.49
C LEU A 263 1.05 -9.75 21.66
N THR A 264 2.02 -10.62 21.38
CA THR A 264 1.74 -12.07 21.42
C THR A 264 1.25 -12.50 22.81
N GLN A 265 1.73 -11.87 23.88
CA GLN A 265 1.20 -12.09 25.23
C GLN A 265 -0.21 -11.50 25.43
N ASP A 266 -0.47 -10.29 24.91
CA ASP A 266 -1.78 -9.61 24.99
C ASP A 266 -2.86 -10.30 24.14
N LEU A 267 -2.46 -11.00 23.08
CA LEU A 267 -3.35 -11.78 22.19
C LEU A 267 -3.75 -13.12 22.80
N LEU A 268 -2.98 -13.66 23.74
CA LEU A 268 -3.36 -14.87 24.46
C LEU A 268 -4.41 -14.53 25.52
N ALA A 269 -5.61 -15.12 25.44
CA ALA A 269 -6.66 -14.90 26.42
C ALA A 269 -6.42 -15.68 27.73
N GLY A 270 -5.26 -15.50 28.35
CA GLY A 270 -4.86 -16.20 29.58
C GLY A 270 -4.80 -17.73 29.43
N SER A 271 -4.69 -18.44 30.56
CA SER A 271 -4.45 -19.89 30.60
C SER A 271 -5.59 -20.76 30.05
N SER A 272 -6.78 -20.20 29.84
CA SER A 272 -8.01 -20.94 29.54
C SER A 272 -8.84 -20.37 28.39
N GLY A 273 -8.37 -19.32 27.71
CA GLY A 273 -9.04 -18.75 26.54
C GLY A 273 -8.24 -18.92 25.25
N GLY A 274 -8.92 -18.89 24.11
CA GLY A 274 -8.33 -18.88 22.78
C GLY A 274 -7.53 -17.61 22.45
N ILE A 275 -7.19 -17.46 21.18
CA ILE A 275 -6.44 -16.29 20.69
C ILE A 275 -7.42 -15.16 20.39
N ARG A 276 -7.16 -13.98 20.97
CA ARG A 276 -7.93 -12.77 20.67
C ARG A 276 -7.72 -12.38 19.20
N GLN A 277 -8.79 -11.90 18.57
CA GLN A 277 -8.80 -11.48 17.17
C GLN A 277 -8.95 -9.96 17.07
N LEU A 278 -8.38 -9.37 16.02
CA LEU A 278 -8.49 -7.94 15.76
C LEU A 278 -9.95 -7.58 15.48
N ALA A 279 -10.54 -6.67 16.26
CA ALA A 279 -11.87 -6.09 16.05
C ALA A 279 -11.79 -4.79 15.24
N GLN A 280 -10.95 -3.85 15.67
CA GLN A 280 -10.97 -2.49 15.14
C GLN A 280 -9.57 -1.87 15.13
N ILE A 281 -9.36 -1.00 14.15
CA ILE A 281 -8.19 -0.14 14.01
C ILE A 281 -8.69 1.31 13.99
N ALA A 282 -8.07 2.18 14.76
CA ALA A 282 -8.21 3.63 14.62
C ALA A 282 -6.84 4.29 14.58
N VAL A 283 -6.77 5.34 13.76
CA VAL A 283 -5.58 6.18 13.60
C VAL A 283 -6.05 7.63 13.75
N GLU A 284 -5.61 8.28 14.81
CA GLU A 284 -6.06 9.61 15.21
C GLU A 284 -4.86 10.55 15.36
N LYS A 285 -5.07 11.85 15.18
CA LYS A 285 -3.98 12.82 15.37
C LYS A 285 -3.57 12.82 16.85
N SER A 286 -2.27 12.65 17.12
CA SER A 286 -1.79 12.61 18.50
C SER A 286 -1.86 14.00 19.15
N SER A 287 -2.28 14.02 20.41
CA SER A 287 -2.25 15.25 21.24
C SER A 287 -0.85 15.58 21.76
N PHE A 288 0.09 14.62 21.69
CA PHE A 288 1.44 14.75 22.23
C PHE A 288 2.47 14.53 21.13
N CYS A 289 3.05 15.63 20.66
CA CYS A 289 4.12 15.62 19.68
C CYS A 289 5.19 16.64 20.06
N ARG A 290 6.42 16.42 19.58
CA ARG A 290 7.40 17.50 19.55
C ARG A 290 6.92 18.59 18.60
N VAL A 291 7.35 19.82 18.86
CA VAL A 291 7.21 20.90 17.88
C VAL A 291 7.92 20.43 16.60
N ASP A 292 7.25 20.54 15.45
CA ASP A 292 7.65 20.06 14.12
C ASP A 292 7.48 18.55 13.82
N SER A 293 6.93 17.76 14.77
CA SER A 293 6.55 16.36 14.49
C SER A 293 5.13 16.24 13.94
N ASP A 294 4.88 15.18 13.18
CA ASP A 294 3.56 14.83 12.67
C ASP A 294 3.15 13.47 13.20
N CYS A 295 2.76 13.43 14.48
CA CYS A 295 2.41 12.16 15.12
C CYS A 295 0.93 11.84 15.14
N TRP A 296 0.66 10.54 15.10
CA TRP A 296 -0.64 9.90 15.04
C TRP A 296 -0.66 8.76 16.04
N ASP A 297 -1.71 8.71 16.86
CA ASP A 297 -1.96 7.64 17.80
C ASP A 297 -2.74 6.53 17.09
N VAL A 298 -2.23 5.31 17.18
CA VAL A 298 -2.86 4.11 16.63
C VAL A 298 -3.43 3.29 17.75
N LYS A 299 -4.70 2.92 17.63
CA LYS A 299 -5.41 2.02 18.56
C LYS A 299 -5.81 0.75 17.82
N LEU A 300 -5.38 -0.40 18.33
CA LEU A 300 -5.78 -1.72 17.86
C LEU A 300 -6.59 -2.39 18.97
N ALA A 301 -7.84 -2.75 18.69
CA ALA A 301 -8.70 -3.47 19.63
C ALA A 301 -8.79 -4.94 19.28
N PHE A 302 -8.63 -5.79 20.29
CA PHE A 302 -8.67 -7.24 20.15
C PHE A 302 -9.75 -7.83 21.06
N PHE A 303 -10.67 -8.59 20.49
CA PHE A 303 -11.75 -9.26 21.21
C PHE A 303 -11.48 -10.77 21.34
N ASP A 304 -12.06 -11.40 22.35
CA ASP A 304 -12.00 -12.86 22.53
C ASP A 304 -13.19 -13.51 21.80
N PRO A 305 -12.96 -14.24 20.69
CA PRO A 305 -14.06 -14.87 19.93
C PRO A 305 -14.71 -16.04 20.67
N GLU A 306 -14.05 -16.64 21.67
CA GLU A 306 -14.61 -17.74 22.46
C GLU A 306 -15.41 -17.22 23.66
N ASN A 307 -15.16 -15.97 24.10
CA ASN A 307 -15.87 -15.35 25.20
C ASN A 307 -16.15 -13.86 24.95
N HIS A 308 -17.30 -13.56 24.37
CA HIS A 308 -17.74 -12.19 24.07
C HIS A 308 -18.00 -11.32 25.32
N ARG A 309 -18.04 -11.91 26.53
CA ARG A 309 -18.15 -11.14 27.79
C ARG A 309 -16.80 -10.63 28.28
N ARG A 310 -15.69 -11.15 27.74
CA ARG A 310 -14.36 -10.69 28.10
C ARG A 310 -14.15 -9.29 27.49
N PRO A 311 -13.65 -8.31 28.25
CA PRO A 311 -13.36 -6.99 27.71
C PRO A 311 -12.34 -7.09 26.57
N MET A 312 -12.43 -6.18 25.60
CA MET A 312 -11.43 -6.04 24.55
C MET A 312 -10.09 -5.64 25.15
N ARG A 313 -9.00 -6.14 24.57
CA ARG A 313 -7.64 -5.68 24.83
C ARG A 313 -7.34 -4.59 23.81
N ILE A 314 -7.12 -3.36 24.28
CA ILE A 314 -6.73 -2.23 23.42
C ILE A 314 -5.23 -2.03 23.54
N VAL A 315 -4.59 -1.84 22.39
CA VAL A 315 -3.18 -1.53 22.26
C VAL A 315 -3.05 -0.18 21.60
N CYS A 316 -2.27 0.71 22.20
CA CYS A 316 -2.04 2.05 21.71
C CYS A 316 -0.55 2.35 21.59
N TYR A 317 -0.15 2.92 20.46
CA TYR A 317 1.21 3.42 20.25
C TYR A 317 1.16 4.62 19.31
N THR A 318 2.24 5.39 19.25
CA THR A 318 2.31 6.62 18.46
C THR A 318 3.29 6.44 17.30
N ILE A 319 2.93 6.94 16.13
CA ILE A 319 3.75 6.97 14.92
C ILE A 319 4.02 8.43 14.57
N ASP A 320 5.26 8.78 14.22
CA ASP A 320 5.61 10.05 13.58
C ASP A 320 5.82 9.87 12.08
N VAL A 321 5.08 10.62 11.26
CA VAL A 321 5.13 10.61 9.79
C VAL A 321 5.67 11.92 9.20
N SER A 322 6.37 12.72 10.00
CA SER A 322 7.04 13.96 9.56
C SER A 322 8.17 13.72 8.56
N ASN A 323 8.76 12.53 8.58
CA ASN A 323 9.83 12.12 7.66
C ASN A 323 9.32 11.09 6.64
N VAL A 324 10.08 10.92 5.55
CA VAL A 324 9.80 9.93 4.51
C VAL A 324 9.76 8.50 5.05
N MET A 325 10.57 8.23 6.06
CA MET A 325 10.54 7.00 6.85
C MET A 325 9.80 7.28 8.16
N PRO A 326 8.56 6.80 8.32
CA PRO A 326 7.86 6.93 9.58
C PRO A 326 8.59 6.17 10.70
N VAL A 327 8.39 6.62 11.93
CA VAL A 327 8.99 6.00 13.13
C VAL A 327 7.96 5.81 14.22
N THR A 328 8.13 4.77 15.03
CA THR A 328 7.38 4.58 16.27
C THR A 328 7.97 5.43 17.38
N ILE A 329 7.09 6.00 18.22
CA ILE A 329 7.48 6.78 19.39
C ILE A 329 7.10 6.03 20.66
N GLY A 330 8.10 5.76 21.50
CA GLY A 330 7.92 5.15 22.81
C GLY A 330 7.52 3.67 22.75
N GLU A 331 7.15 3.13 23.91
CA GLU A 331 6.68 1.75 24.03
C GLU A 331 5.15 1.67 23.85
N PRO A 332 4.63 0.61 23.21
CA PRO A 332 3.20 0.36 23.15
C PRO A 332 2.58 0.24 24.55
N LYS A 333 1.41 0.83 24.73
CA LYS A 333 0.60 0.73 25.94
C LYS A 333 -0.56 -0.23 25.68
N SER A 334 -0.97 -1.00 26.68
CA SER A 334 -2.17 -1.85 26.57
C SER A 334 -3.04 -1.80 27.82
N TRP A 335 -4.36 -1.94 27.62
CA TRP A 335 -5.37 -1.97 28.68
C TRP A 335 -6.62 -2.73 28.24
N GLU A 336 -7.52 -3.03 29.19
CA GLU A 336 -8.81 -3.65 28.90
C GLU A 336 -9.95 -2.64 28.89
N ALA A 337 -10.88 -2.77 27.93
CA ALA A 337 -12.06 -1.92 27.83
C ALA A 337 -13.25 -2.68 27.22
N ASN A 338 -14.47 -2.33 27.64
CA ASN A 338 -15.70 -2.90 27.06
C ASN A 338 -16.15 -2.18 25.78
N ILE A 339 -15.60 -0.99 25.53
CA ILE A 339 -15.89 -0.14 24.38
C ILE A 339 -14.58 0.35 23.78
N PHE A 340 -14.61 0.61 22.47
CA PHE A 340 -13.48 1.14 21.73
C PHE A 340 -13.47 2.67 21.78
#